data_AF-A0A368C3X6-F1
#
_entry.id   AF-A0A368C3X6-F1
#
_cell.length_a   1.000
_cell.length_b   1.000
_cell.length_c   1.000
_cell.angle_alpha   90.00
_cell.angle_beta   90.00
_cell.angle_gamma   90.00
#
_symmetry.space_group_name_H-M   'P 1'
#
loop_
_entity.id
_entity.type
_entity.pdbx_description
1 polymer ?
#
loop_
_entity_poly.entity_id
_entity_poly.type
_entity_poly.pdbx_seq_one_letter_code
_entity_poly.pdbx_strand_id
1 'polypeptide(L)'
;MDRKLKISDSITASTWLFLIILMFSSAPLLSESGLSTNDKIFSKKQAKTGQKLYEQNCLICHDKKYFRPVFKSWEGQSLGTLFLVMSSSMPQGNPGSLPDKEYIDILAYMMSQNRYSTGEKELPTDVDKLNSITIKSRKK
;
A
#
# COMPACT_ATOMS: atom_id res chain seq x y z
N MET A 1 81.52 41.91 20.40
CA MET A 1 80.11 42.00 20.82
C MET A 1 79.28 41.70 19.58
N ASP A 2 79.22 40.41 19.19
CA ASP A 2 78.08 39.50 19.43
C ASP A 2 76.87 39.93 18.56
N ARG A 3 76.23 39.16 17.69
CA ARG A 3 76.11 37.71 17.52
C ARG A 3 75.34 37.45 16.20
N LYS A 4 75.83 36.51 15.40
CA LYS A 4 75.21 35.66 14.35
C LYS A 4 73.89 36.04 13.62
N LEU A 5 73.97 35.90 12.29
CA LEU A 5 72.92 35.52 11.31
C LEU A 5 71.87 34.53 11.85
N LYS A 6 70.60 34.72 11.47
CA LYS A 6 69.69 33.63 11.12
C LYS A 6 68.52 34.12 10.25
N ILE A 7 68.60 33.77 8.97
CA ILE A 7 67.47 33.61 8.07
C ILE A 7 66.76 32.33 8.51
N SER A 8 65.45 32.38 8.73
CA SER A 8 64.62 31.17 8.86
C SER A 8 63.27 31.40 8.21
N ASP A 9 63.00 30.55 7.21
CA ASP A 9 61.77 30.45 6.45
C ASP A 9 60.55 30.24 7.36
N SER A 10 59.44 30.89 7.00
CA SER A 10 58.10 30.47 7.44
C SER A 10 57.13 30.62 6.28
N ILE A 11 57.26 29.69 5.34
CA ILE A 11 56.14 29.24 4.52
C ILE A 11 55.21 28.46 5.46
N THR A 12 54.00 28.93 5.68
CA THR A 12 52.83 28.06 5.89
C THR A 12 51.54 28.83 5.65
N ALA A 13 51.10 28.75 4.39
CA ALA A 13 49.71 28.54 3.99
C ALA A 13 48.62 29.05 4.96
N SER A 14 48.44 30.37 5.00
CA SER A 14 47.15 30.92 5.40
C SER A 14 46.17 30.83 4.23
N THR A 15 44.94 30.45 4.56
CA THR A 15 43.71 30.57 3.75
C THR A 15 43.58 29.65 2.53
N TRP A 16 43.59 28.33 2.74
CA TRP A 16 42.83 27.38 1.90
C TRP A 16 42.02 26.46 2.80
N LEU A 17 41.06 27.03 3.56
CA LEU A 17 40.12 26.28 4.39
C LEU A 17 38.71 26.36 3.82
N PHE A 18 38.52 26.02 2.54
CA PHE A 18 37.19 25.85 1.94
C PHE A 18 37.32 25.07 0.64
N LEU A 19 37.52 23.74 0.71
CA LEU A 19 37.27 22.88 -0.44
C LEU A 19 37.13 21.42 0.00
N ILE A 20 35.96 20.86 -0.33
CA ILE A 20 35.63 19.44 -0.49
C ILE A 20 35.29 18.66 0.80
N ILE A 21 34.10 18.93 1.34
CA ILE A 21 33.26 17.87 1.92
C ILE A 21 31.90 17.93 1.20
N LEU A 22 31.87 17.43 -0.03
CA LEU A 22 30.65 17.01 -0.72
C LEU A 22 30.77 15.50 -0.98
N MET A 23 30.85 14.75 0.11
CA MET A 23 30.49 13.33 0.10
C MET A 23 28.98 13.28 -0.12
N PHE A 24 28.58 13.26 -1.39
CA PHE A 24 27.21 13.03 -1.83
C PHE A 24 26.82 11.62 -1.36
N SER A 25 26.24 11.54 -0.16
CA SER A 25 25.76 10.29 0.41
C SER A 25 24.50 9.91 -0.35
N SER A 26 24.65 9.09 -1.39
CA SER A 26 23.54 8.46 -2.10
C SER A 26 22.88 7.44 -1.18
N ALA A 27 22.02 7.90 -0.27
CA ALA A 27 21.12 7.00 0.44
C ALA A 27 20.23 6.32 -0.61
N PRO A 28 20.26 4.99 -0.76
CA PRO A 28 19.30 4.32 -1.61
C PRO A 28 17.92 4.63 -1.04
N LEU A 29 17.01 5.19 -1.86
CA LEU A 29 15.59 5.13 -1.55
C LEU A 29 15.26 3.63 -1.43
N LEU A 30 15.05 3.14 -0.21
CA LEU A 30 14.35 1.88 -0.05
C LEU A 30 12.97 2.12 -0.66
N SER A 31 12.71 1.52 -1.81
CA SER A 31 11.35 1.33 -2.29
C SER A 31 10.67 0.45 -1.26
N GLU A 32 9.96 1.06 -0.32
CA GLU A 32 9.04 0.34 0.56
C GLU A 32 8.00 -0.30 -0.36
N SER A 33 8.19 -1.58 -0.68
CA SER A 33 7.25 -2.33 -1.48
C SER A 33 6.00 -2.51 -0.62
N GLY A 34 5.09 -1.55 -0.70
CA GLY A 34 3.86 -1.51 0.08
C GLY A 34 3.03 -2.78 -0.08
N LEU A 35 2.20 -3.05 0.92
CA LEU A 35 1.26 -4.18 0.94
C LEU A 35 0.41 -4.19 -0.32
N SER A 36 0.07 -5.40 -0.77
CA SER A 36 -0.77 -5.61 -1.94
C SER A 36 -1.75 -6.75 -1.72
N THR A 37 -2.69 -6.88 -2.66
CA THR A 37 -3.64 -7.99 -2.71
C THR A 37 -2.99 -9.38 -2.76
N ASN A 38 -1.70 -9.49 -3.09
CA ASN A 38 -0.96 -10.75 -3.10
C ASN A 38 -0.41 -11.17 -1.71
N ASP A 39 -0.51 -10.30 -0.69
CA ASP A 39 0.18 -10.49 0.59
C ASP A 39 -0.71 -11.12 1.68
N LYS A 40 -1.64 -12.00 1.28
CA LYS A 40 -2.52 -12.77 2.19
C LYS A 40 -3.25 -11.90 3.23
N ILE A 41 -3.81 -10.79 2.77
CA ILE A 41 -4.30 -9.68 3.61
C ILE A 41 -5.70 -9.89 4.22
N PHE A 42 -6.38 -10.99 3.92
CA PHE A 42 -7.73 -11.28 4.43
C PHE A 42 -7.84 -12.72 4.93
N SER A 43 -8.71 -12.94 5.91
CA SER A 43 -8.88 -14.26 6.53
C SER A 43 -9.90 -15.13 5.79
N LYS A 44 -9.77 -16.45 5.93
CA LYS A 44 -10.76 -17.41 5.40
C LYS A 44 -12.14 -17.21 6.05
N LYS A 45 -12.17 -16.89 7.34
CA LYS A 45 -13.42 -16.62 8.07
C LYS A 45 -14.11 -15.38 7.49
N GLN A 46 -13.33 -14.33 7.23
CA GLN A 46 -13.80 -13.09 6.65
C GLN A 46 -14.47 -13.30 5.28
N ALA A 47 -13.78 -14.00 4.38
CA ALA A 47 -14.33 -14.33 3.07
C ALA A 47 -15.59 -15.22 3.14
N LYS A 48 -15.67 -16.14 4.12
CA LYS A 48 -16.85 -16.99 4.32
C LYS A 48 -18.06 -16.18 4.80
N THR A 49 -17.85 -15.22 5.70
CA THR A 49 -18.92 -14.29 6.11
C THR A 49 -19.36 -13.44 4.91
N GLY A 50 -18.40 -12.88 4.18
CA GLY A 50 -18.64 -12.08 2.99
C GLY A 50 -19.44 -12.79 1.90
N GLN A 51 -19.23 -14.10 1.73
CA GLN A 51 -20.02 -14.88 0.77
C GLN A 51 -21.52 -14.81 1.07
N LYS A 52 -21.91 -14.99 2.33
CA LYS A 52 -23.31 -14.98 2.74
C LYS A 52 -23.94 -13.60 2.50
N LEU A 53 -23.20 -12.55 2.85
CA LEU A 53 -23.63 -11.17 2.65
C LEU A 53 -23.76 -10.83 1.17
N TYR A 54 -22.82 -11.29 0.34
CA TYR A 54 -22.87 -11.15 -1.11
C TYR A 54 -24.10 -11.85 -1.73
N GLU A 55 -24.41 -13.07 -1.29
CA GLU A 55 -25.57 -13.83 -1.75
C GLU A 55 -26.88 -13.11 -1.45
N GLN A 56 -26.95 -12.39 -0.32
CA GLN A 56 -28.12 -11.65 0.12
C GLN A 56 -28.28 -10.29 -0.58
N ASN A 57 -27.17 -9.57 -0.79
CA ASN A 57 -27.22 -8.14 -1.12
C ASN A 57 -26.73 -7.81 -2.54
N CYS A 58 -25.93 -8.67 -3.16
CA CYS A 58 -25.19 -8.33 -4.37
C CYS A 58 -25.53 -9.25 -5.56
N LEU A 59 -25.83 -10.53 -5.28
CA LEU A 59 -25.99 -11.57 -6.30
C LEU A 59 -27.12 -11.30 -7.29
N ILE A 60 -28.12 -10.51 -6.91
CA ILE A 60 -29.24 -10.14 -7.78
C ILE A 60 -28.79 -9.39 -9.05
N CYS A 61 -27.70 -8.60 -8.97
CA CYS A 61 -27.18 -7.81 -10.08
C CYS A 61 -25.76 -8.22 -10.52
N HIS A 62 -24.93 -8.69 -9.59
CA HIS A 62 -23.53 -9.02 -9.84
C HIS A 62 -23.30 -10.51 -9.60
N ASP A 63 -22.96 -11.26 -10.65
CA ASP A 63 -22.53 -12.65 -10.49
C ASP A 63 -21.04 -12.74 -10.08
N LYS A 64 -20.60 -13.87 -9.50
CA LYS A 64 -19.23 -14.00 -8.97
C LYS A 64 -18.11 -13.81 -10.01
N LYS A 65 -18.39 -14.03 -11.30
CA LYS A 65 -17.44 -13.83 -12.40
C LYS A 65 -17.20 -12.35 -12.67
N TYR A 66 -18.12 -11.47 -12.26
CA TYR A 66 -17.99 -10.01 -12.34
C TYR A 66 -16.73 -9.50 -11.64
N PHE A 67 -16.33 -10.10 -10.52
CA PHE A 67 -15.25 -9.59 -9.68
C PHE A 67 -13.86 -9.67 -10.33
N ARG A 68 -13.66 -10.55 -11.30
CA ARG A 68 -12.36 -10.73 -11.96
C ARG A 68 -12.03 -9.62 -12.95
N PRO A 69 -12.93 -9.23 -13.86
CA PRO A 69 -12.81 -7.99 -14.61
C PRO A 69 -12.66 -6.75 -13.71
N VAL A 70 -13.43 -6.65 -12.62
CA VAL A 70 -13.33 -5.53 -11.67
C VAL A 70 -11.91 -5.41 -11.13
N PHE A 71 -11.37 -6.43 -10.46
CA PHE A 71 -10.01 -6.34 -9.90
C PHE A 71 -8.92 -6.09 -10.94
N LYS A 72 -9.13 -6.52 -12.19
CA LYS A 72 -8.22 -6.20 -13.29
C LYS A 72 -8.29 -4.71 -13.67
N SER A 73 -9.49 -4.13 -13.78
CA SER A 73 -9.67 -2.71 -14.09
C SER A 73 -9.18 -1.77 -12.99
N TRP A 74 -9.12 -2.26 -11.76
CA TRP A 74 -8.66 -1.54 -10.57
C TRP A 74 -7.18 -1.79 -10.24
N GLU A 75 -6.43 -2.46 -11.12
CA GLU A 75 -4.99 -2.68 -10.90
C GLU A 75 -4.22 -1.36 -10.78
N GLY A 76 -3.30 -1.29 -9.81
CA GLY A 76 -2.54 -0.09 -9.46
C GLY A 76 -3.27 0.88 -8.53
N GLN A 77 -4.59 0.71 -8.32
CA GLN A 77 -5.37 1.54 -7.39
C GLN A 77 -5.30 1.01 -5.96
N SER A 78 -5.71 1.83 -4.99
CA SER A 78 -5.80 1.40 -3.60
C SER A 78 -7.03 0.52 -3.35
N LEU A 79 -6.89 -0.42 -2.42
CA LEU A 79 -8.02 -1.24 -1.97
C LEU A 79 -9.05 -0.39 -1.21
N GLY A 80 -8.58 0.65 -0.51
CA GLY A 80 -9.44 1.63 0.19
C GLY A 80 -10.35 2.40 -0.76
N THR A 81 -9.86 2.84 -1.94
CA THR A 81 -10.71 3.51 -2.93
C THR A 81 -11.78 2.56 -3.47
N LEU A 82 -11.43 1.30 -3.76
CA LEU A 82 -12.43 0.31 -4.17
C LEU A 82 -13.48 0.07 -3.07
N PHE A 83 -13.05 -0.04 -1.81
CA PHE A 83 -13.94 -0.17 -0.67
C PHE A 83 -14.91 1.01 -0.57
N LEU A 84 -14.42 2.25 -0.66
CA LEU A 84 -15.24 3.45 -0.58
C LEU A 84 -16.24 3.56 -1.72
N VAL A 85 -15.83 3.23 -2.96
CA VAL A 85 -16.77 3.21 -4.10
C VAL A 85 -17.86 2.18 -3.85
N MET A 86 -17.49 0.96 -3.44
CA MET A 86 -18.45 -0.08 -3.15
C MET A 86 -19.41 0.32 -2.02
N SER A 87 -18.92 0.84 -0.90
CA SER A 87 -19.77 1.19 0.24
C SER A 87 -20.66 2.41 -0.04
N SER A 88 -20.19 3.38 -0.81
CA SER A 88 -20.97 4.59 -1.14
C SER A 88 -21.98 4.40 -2.27
N SER A 89 -21.81 3.41 -3.15
CA SER A 89 -22.65 3.25 -4.34
C SER A 89 -23.45 1.95 -4.38
N MET A 90 -23.20 1.00 -3.48
CA MET A 90 -23.89 -0.29 -3.43
C MET A 90 -24.59 -0.50 -2.09
N PRO A 91 -25.63 -1.35 -2.03
CA PRO A 91 -26.38 -1.90 -3.16
C PRO A 91 -27.08 -0.81 -3.99
N GLN A 92 -27.26 -1.01 -5.30
CA GLN A 92 -27.79 0.03 -6.21
C GLN A 92 -29.13 0.63 -5.75
N GLY A 93 -30.02 -0.19 -5.16
CA GLY A 93 -31.33 0.26 -4.67
C GLY A 93 -31.29 0.94 -3.31
N ASN A 94 -30.19 0.82 -2.56
CA ASN A 94 -30.02 1.43 -1.24
C ASN A 94 -28.53 1.65 -0.91
N PRO A 95 -27.85 2.60 -1.57
CA PRO A 95 -26.41 2.81 -1.39
C PRO A 95 -26.04 3.13 0.07
N GLY A 96 -24.96 2.53 0.58
CA GLY A 96 -24.48 2.77 1.94
C GLY A 96 -25.31 2.11 3.05
N SER A 97 -26.21 1.19 2.71
CA SER A 97 -27.13 0.60 3.69
C SER A 97 -26.50 -0.44 4.63
N LEU A 98 -25.32 -0.96 4.31
CA LEU A 98 -24.65 -1.97 5.12
C LEU A 98 -23.61 -1.33 6.06
N PRO A 99 -23.37 -1.89 7.25
CA PRO A 99 -22.24 -1.51 8.08
C PRO A 99 -20.89 -1.74 7.35
N ASP A 100 -19.89 -0.91 7.63
CA ASP A 100 -18.53 -1.05 7.04
C ASP A 100 -17.94 -2.46 7.21
N LYS A 101 -18.24 -3.11 8.34
CA LYS A 101 -17.82 -4.49 8.60
C LYS A 101 -18.38 -5.47 7.57
N GLU A 102 -19.61 -5.27 7.12
CA GLU A 102 -20.22 -6.14 6.12
C GLU A 102 -19.61 -5.91 4.75
N TYR A 103 -19.37 -4.64 4.37
CA TYR A 103 -18.67 -4.31 3.13
C TYR A 103 -17.25 -4.89 3.10
N ILE A 104 -16.48 -4.79 4.19
CA ILE A 104 -15.11 -5.33 4.19
C ILE A 104 -15.10 -6.87 4.11
N ASP A 105 -16.11 -7.52 4.72
CA ASP A 105 -16.27 -8.96 4.62
C ASP A 105 -16.62 -9.37 3.18
N ILE A 106 -17.52 -8.62 2.51
CA ILE A 106 -17.82 -8.80 1.07
C ILE A 106 -16.57 -8.58 0.21
N LEU A 107 -15.76 -7.56 0.49
CA LEU A 107 -14.51 -7.31 -0.24
C LEU A 107 -13.52 -8.47 -0.12
N ALA A 108 -13.38 -9.04 1.09
CA ALA A 108 -12.59 -10.25 1.31
C ALA A 108 -13.13 -11.44 0.49
N TYR A 109 -14.45 -11.59 0.38
CA TYR A 109 -15.05 -12.58 -0.50
C TYR A 109 -14.74 -12.32 -1.98
N MET A 110 -14.84 -11.08 -2.47
CA MET A 110 -14.47 -10.71 -3.84
C MET A 110 -13.01 -11.05 -4.15
N MET A 111 -12.10 -10.81 -3.19
CA MET A 111 -10.70 -11.23 -3.29
C MET A 111 -10.55 -12.76 -3.39
N SER A 112 -11.34 -13.52 -2.61
CA SER A 112 -11.34 -14.99 -2.68
C SER A 112 -11.80 -15.51 -4.05
N GLN A 113 -12.81 -14.87 -4.67
CA GLN A 113 -13.28 -15.21 -6.02
C GLN A 113 -12.21 -14.90 -7.08
N ASN A 114 -11.34 -13.93 -6.80
CA ASN A 114 -10.15 -13.63 -7.59
C ASN A 114 -8.94 -14.52 -7.30
N ARG A 115 -9.11 -15.52 -6.42
CA ARG A 115 -8.09 -16.52 -6.07
C ARG A 115 -6.86 -15.92 -5.39
N TYR A 116 -6.97 -14.75 -4.76
CA TYR A 116 -5.94 -14.29 -3.83
C TYR A 116 -5.91 -15.25 -2.62
N SER A 117 -4.72 -15.51 -2.10
CA SER A 117 -4.55 -16.40 -0.95
C SER A 117 -5.03 -15.74 0.33
N THR A 118 -5.62 -16.52 1.23
CA THR A 118 -6.00 -16.07 2.57
C THR A 118 -4.81 -16.07 3.53
N GLY A 119 -4.83 -15.19 4.52
CA GLY A 119 -3.94 -15.19 5.69
C GLY A 119 -4.68 -15.40 7.00
N GLU A 120 -4.02 -15.05 8.10
CA GLU A 120 -4.56 -15.18 9.47
C GLU A 120 -5.32 -13.92 9.91
N LYS A 121 -4.88 -12.74 9.46
CA LYS A 121 -5.45 -11.46 9.85
C LYS A 121 -6.65 -11.10 8.97
N GLU A 122 -7.64 -10.46 9.58
CA GLU A 122 -8.77 -9.87 8.87
C GLU A 122 -8.36 -8.52 8.26
N LEU A 123 -8.92 -8.19 7.09
CA LEU A 123 -8.87 -6.83 6.57
C LEU A 123 -9.56 -5.89 7.57
N PRO A 124 -8.93 -4.75 7.92
CA PRO A 124 -9.55 -3.77 8.79
C PRO A 124 -10.61 -2.97 8.04
N THR A 125 -11.55 -2.35 8.76
CA THR A 125 -12.48 -1.34 8.21
C THR A 125 -11.85 0.05 8.10
N ASP A 126 -10.64 0.23 8.63
CA ASP A 126 -9.89 1.48 8.60
C ASP A 126 -9.43 1.82 7.18
N VAL A 127 -10.02 2.88 6.61
CA VAL A 127 -9.79 3.31 5.23
C VAL A 127 -8.34 3.72 4.99
N ASP A 128 -7.66 4.33 5.96
CA ASP A 128 -6.26 4.73 5.79
C ASP A 128 -5.35 3.51 5.68
N LYS A 129 -5.62 2.47 6.49
CA LYS A 129 -4.95 1.18 6.35
C LYS A 129 -5.24 0.53 5.00
N LEU A 130 -6.49 0.56 4.52
CA LEU A 130 -6.86 0.01 3.21
C LEU A 130 -6.24 0.79 2.04
N ASN A 131 -6.06 2.11 2.18
CA ASN A 131 -5.42 2.95 1.16
C ASN A 131 -3.94 2.63 0.97
N SER A 132 -3.27 2.11 2.00
CA SER A 132 -1.88 1.63 1.90
C SER A 132 -1.73 0.33 1.10
N ILE A 133 -2.83 -0.34 0.74
CA ILE A 133 -2.83 -1.63 0.05
C ILE A 133 -3.09 -1.41 -1.44
N THR A 134 -2.11 -1.78 -2.28
CA THR A 134 -2.25 -1.68 -3.74
C THR A 134 -2.91 -2.93 -4.33
N ILE A 135 -3.89 -2.75 -5.22
CA ILE A 135 -4.45 -3.84 -6.02
C ILE A 135 -3.45 -4.21 -7.12
N LYS A 136 -2.95 -5.45 -7.10
CA LYS A 136 -2.04 -5.98 -8.12
C LYS A 136 -2.61 -7.24 -8.73
N SER A 137 -2.34 -7.47 -10.01
CA SER A 137 -2.63 -8.76 -10.64
C SER A 137 -2.09 -9.93 -9.81
N ARG A 138 -2.87 -11.00 -9.70
CA ARG A 138 -2.47 -12.19 -8.92
C ARG A 138 -1.17 -12.75 -9.50
N LYS A 139 -0.14 -12.93 -8.67
CA LYS A 139 1.05 -13.69 -9.05
C LYS A 139 0.65 -15.14 -9.36
N LYS A 140 1.15 -15.68 -10.46
CA LYS A 140 0.83 -17.06 -10.87
C LYS A 140 1.35 -18.06 -9.86
#